data_AF-A0A519UVZ1-F1
#
_entry.id   AF-A0A519UVZ1-F1
#
_cell.length_a   1.000
_cell.length_b   1.000
_cell.length_c   1.000
_cell.angle_alpha   90.00
_cell.angle_beta   90.00
_cell.angle_gamma   90.00
#
_symmetry.space_group_name_H-M   'P 1'
#
loop_
_entity.id
_entity.type
_entity.pdbx_description
1 polymer ?
#
loop_
_entity_poly.entity_id
_entity_poly.type
_entity_poly.pdbx_seq_one_letter_code
_entity_poly.pdbx_strand_id
1 'polypeptide(L)'
;MRNKLTLLVFLLFSFAGISAFSQVTPARTGTDSLKNSFNPKEKSNLGLRNFANPFLTLPSNITREVTYDALNKRYIIVEKVGDKLYSVPQYLTIDQYL
;
A
#
# COMPACT_ATOMS: atom_id res chain seq x y z
N MET A 1 -36.40 -42.27 -38.94
CA MET A 1 -36.68 -40.83 -38.66
C MET A 1 -36.62 -40.46 -37.18
N ARG A 2 -36.86 -41.41 -36.24
CA ARG A 2 -36.88 -41.16 -34.79
C ARG A 2 -35.63 -40.44 -34.24
N ASN A 3 -34.42 -40.84 -34.65
CA ASN A 3 -33.17 -40.29 -34.10
C ASN A 3 -32.85 -38.85 -34.57
N LYS A 4 -33.26 -38.46 -35.78
CA LYS A 4 -33.03 -37.11 -36.32
C LYS A 4 -33.93 -36.08 -35.63
N LEU A 5 -35.16 -36.48 -35.30
CA LEU A 5 -36.10 -35.66 -34.55
C LEU A 5 -35.58 -35.38 -33.13
N THR A 6 -35.05 -36.42 -32.45
CA THR A 6 -34.46 -36.27 -31.12
C THR A 6 -33.29 -35.29 -31.11
N LEU A 7 -32.43 -35.35 -32.13
CA LEU A 7 -31.29 -34.46 -32.28
C LEU A 7 -31.71 -33.00 -32.49
N LEU A 8 -32.78 -32.79 -33.27
CA LEU A 8 -33.32 -31.46 -33.54
C LEU A 8 -33.97 -30.85 -32.29
N VAL A 9 -34.68 -31.65 -31.50
CA VAL A 9 -35.26 -31.21 -30.22
C VAL A 9 -34.18 -30.85 -29.21
N PHE A 10 -33.10 -31.64 -29.12
CA PHE A 10 -31.99 -31.36 -28.21
C PHE A 10 -31.26 -30.06 -28.57
N LEU A 11 -31.05 -29.82 -29.86
CA LEU A 11 -30.44 -28.58 -30.36
C LEU A 11 -31.28 -27.34 -30.00
N LEU A 12 -32.62 -27.41 -30.17
CA LEU A 12 -33.53 -26.32 -29.83
C LEU A 12 -33.53 -25.99 -28.32
N PHE A 13 -33.44 -26.99 -27.45
CA PHE A 13 -33.37 -26.77 -26.00
C PHE A 13 -32.04 -26.19 -25.52
N SER A 14 -30.95 -26.40 -26.27
CA SER A 14 -29.61 -25.92 -25.92
C SER A 14 -29.48 -24.39 -25.96
N PHE A 15 -30.36 -23.72 -26.71
CA PHE A 15 -30.38 -22.25 -26.87
C PHE A 15 -31.53 -21.56 -26.14
N ALA A 16 -32.31 -22.28 -25.31
CA ALA A 16 -33.45 -21.72 -24.58
C ALA A 16 -33.06 -20.84 -23.37
N GLY A 17 -31.76 -20.67 -23.09
CA GLY A 17 -31.26 -19.78 -22.05
C GLY A 17 -31.30 -18.31 -22.50
N ILE A 18 -32.04 -17.47 -21.77
CA ILE A 18 -32.28 -16.06 -22.13
C ILE A 18 -31.15 -15.13 -21.62
N SER A 19 -30.32 -15.60 -20.68
CA SER A 19 -29.39 -14.74 -19.93
C SER A 19 -27.93 -15.05 -20.27
N ALA A 20 -27.30 -14.15 -21.02
CA ALA A 20 -25.84 -14.07 -21.08
C ALA A 20 -25.35 -13.25 -19.88
N PHE A 21 -24.77 -13.90 -18.87
CA PHE A 21 -24.10 -13.19 -17.78
C PHE A 21 -22.77 -12.66 -18.28
N SER A 22 -22.71 -11.36 -18.59
CA SER A 22 -21.44 -10.67 -18.79
C SER A 22 -20.86 -10.28 -17.44
N GLN A 23 -19.61 -10.65 -17.18
CA GLN A 23 -18.89 -10.20 -16.00
C GLN A 23 -18.54 -8.72 -16.17
N VAL A 24 -19.33 -7.83 -15.55
CA VAL A 24 -18.98 -6.42 -15.44
C VAL A 24 -18.11 -6.25 -14.21
N THR A 25 -16.82 -5.98 -14.38
CA THR A 25 -15.97 -5.52 -13.28
C THR A 25 -16.42 -4.11 -12.89
N PRO A 26 -16.98 -3.89 -11.68
CA PRO A 26 -17.40 -2.56 -11.28
C PRO A 26 -16.18 -1.63 -11.27
N ALA A 27 -16.34 -0.45 -11.86
CA ALA A 27 -15.32 0.59 -11.81
C ALA A 27 -15.00 0.89 -10.34
N ARG A 28 -13.72 0.81 -9.95
CA ARG A 28 -13.28 1.16 -8.61
C ARG A 28 -13.68 2.61 -8.34
N THR A 29 -14.66 2.82 -7.46
CA THR A 29 -14.97 4.12 -6.87
C THR A 29 -13.83 4.48 -5.92
N GLY A 30 -12.74 5.00 -6.46
CA GLY A 30 -11.62 5.50 -5.69
C GLY A 30 -12.07 6.74 -4.91
N THR A 31 -12.20 6.62 -3.60
CA THR A 31 -12.22 7.78 -2.71
C THR A 31 -10.82 8.39 -2.74
N ASP A 32 -10.71 9.64 -3.15
CA ASP A 32 -9.45 10.36 -3.09
C ASP A 32 -8.99 10.38 -1.63
N SER A 33 -7.82 9.80 -1.36
CA SER A 33 -7.30 9.60 -0.03
C SER A 33 -5.86 10.05 -0.01
N LEU A 34 -5.52 10.88 0.99
CA LEU A 34 -4.15 11.26 1.29
C LEU A 34 -3.27 10.06 1.70
N LYS A 35 -3.88 8.88 1.92
CA LYS A 35 -3.17 7.65 2.27
C LYS A 35 -2.69 6.93 1.02
N ASN A 36 -1.39 6.65 1.00
CA ASN A 36 -0.73 5.89 -0.07
C ASN A 36 -1.32 4.48 -0.20
N SER A 37 -1.94 4.19 -1.35
CA SER A 37 -2.60 2.93 -1.69
C SER A 37 -1.71 1.90 -2.40
N PHE A 38 -0.41 2.17 -2.58
CA PHE A 38 0.48 1.24 -3.26
C PHE A 38 0.62 -0.06 -2.47
N ASN A 39 0.65 -1.19 -3.16
CA ASN A 39 0.95 -2.47 -2.52
C ASN A 39 2.44 -2.54 -2.13
N PRO A 40 2.86 -3.47 -1.25
CA PRO A 40 4.25 -3.56 -0.80
C PRO A 40 5.30 -3.72 -1.92
N LYS A 41 4.94 -4.39 -3.03
CA LYS A 41 5.81 -4.60 -4.19
C LYS A 41 6.00 -3.30 -4.98
N GLU A 42 4.92 -2.56 -5.21
CA GLU A 42 4.93 -1.23 -5.83
C GLU A 42 5.73 -0.25 -4.96
N LYS A 43 5.51 -0.25 -3.64
CA LYS A 43 6.31 0.58 -2.72
C LYS A 43 7.80 0.26 -2.79
N SER A 44 8.16 -1.01 -2.96
CA SER A 44 9.56 -1.43 -3.17
C SER A 44 10.15 -0.85 -4.45
N ASN A 45 9.44 -0.95 -5.56
CA ASN A 45 9.92 -0.48 -6.86
C ASN A 45 9.96 1.05 -6.95
N LEU A 46 9.07 1.74 -6.24
CA LEU A 46 8.98 3.20 -6.20
C LEU A 46 9.89 3.84 -5.13
N GLY A 47 10.64 3.04 -4.35
CA GLY A 47 11.44 3.55 -3.23
C GLY A 47 10.62 4.10 -2.06
N LEU A 48 9.29 3.90 -2.05
CA LEU A 48 8.35 4.31 -1.00
C LEU A 48 8.30 3.29 0.14
N ARG A 49 9.35 2.51 0.33
CA ARG A 49 9.45 1.52 1.41
C ARG A 49 9.56 2.23 2.74
N ASN A 50 8.69 1.86 3.66
CA ASN A 50 8.83 2.29 5.05
C ASN A 50 9.91 1.42 5.69
N PHE A 51 11.12 1.97 5.86
CA PHE A 51 12.25 1.27 6.47
C PHE A 51 12.13 1.18 8.01
N ALA A 52 11.07 1.73 8.59
CA ALA A 52 10.73 1.59 9.99
C ALA A 52 10.30 0.13 10.27
N ASN A 53 11.29 -0.76 10.44
CA ASN A 53 11.06 -2.09 10.96
C ASN A 53 11.13 -2.03 12.50
N PRO A 54 10.04 -2.34 13.22
CA PRO A 54 10.03 -2.26 14.69
C PRO A 54 10.98 -3.27 15.36
N PHE A 55 11.48 -4.26 14.62
CA PHE A 55 12.42 -5.27 15.09
C PHE A 55 13.87 -5.00 14.67
N LEU A 56 14.12 -4.00 13.81
CA LEU A 56 15.48 -3.52 13.52
C LEU A 56 15.76 -2.32 14.42
N THR A 57 16.31 -2.61 15.59
CA THR A 57 16.92 -1.55 16.41
C THR A 57 18.11 -0.96 15.66
N LEU A 58 18.37 0.34 15.85
CA LEU A 58 19.60 0.92 15.34
C LEU A 58 20.80 0.18 15.93
N PRO A 59 21.85 -0.10 15.13
CA PRO A 59 23.06 -0.71 15.64
C PRO A 59 23.71 0.18 16.70
N SER A 60 24.42 -0.43 17.66
CA SER A 60 24.89 0.21 18.89
C SER A 60 25.87 1.38 18.68
N ASN A 61 26.49 1.47 17.51
CA ASN A 61 27.38 2.56 17.13
C ASN A 61 26.65 3.80 16.63
N ILE A 62 25.32 3.75 16.45
CA ILE A 62 24.50 4.89 16.05
C ILE A 62 23.81 5.47 17.29
N THR A 63 24.06 6.74 17.55
CA THR A 63 23.43 7.48 18.64
C THR A 63 22.31 8.37 18.10
N ARG A 64 21.17 8.39 18.79
CA ARG A 64 20.04 9.26 18.47
C ARG A 64 19.95 10.38 19.50
N GLU A 65 20.03 11.61 19.04
CA GLU A 65 19.93 12.82 19.85
C GLU A 65 18.60 13.52 19.53
N VAL A 66 17.83 13.85 20.57
CA VAL A 66 16.54 14.53 20.43
C VAL A 66 16.63 15.89 21.11
N THR A 67 16.44 16.94 20.34
CA THR A 67 16.45 18.32 20.84
C THR A 67 15.10 18.97 20.59
N TYR A 68 14.58 19.69 21.60
CA TYR A 68 13.36 20.47 21.44
C TYR A 68 13.68 21.91 21.01
N ASP A 69 13.14 22.32 19.87
CA ASP A 69 13.20 23.69 19.36
C ASP A 69 11.94 24.45 19.80
N ALA A 70 12.07 25.25 20.85
CA ALA A 70 10.96 25.99 21.45
C ALA A 70 10.40 27.11 20.53
N LEU A 71 11.24 27.67 19.64
CA LEU A 71 10.81 28.74 18.72
C LEU A 71 9.83 28.19 17.69
N ASN A 72 10.14 27.01 17.17
CA ASN A 72 9.34 26.37 16.12
C ASN A 72 8.38 25.29 16.66
N LYS A 73 8.34 25.08 17.98
CA LYS A 73 7.51 24.07 18.67
C LYS A 73 7.63 22.67 18.03
N ARG A 74 8.86 22.24 17.78
CA ARG A 74 9.15 20.96 17.10
C ARG A 74 10.33 20.25 17.75
N TYR A 75 10.34 18.93 17.63
CA TYR A 75 11.46 18.09 17.96
C TYR A 75 12.37 17.92 16.74
N ILE A 76 13.67 18.03 16.97
CA ILE A 76 14.72 17.76 15.99
C ILE A 76 15.38 16.47 16.42
N ILE A 77 15.23 15.43 15.61
CA ILE A 77 15.85 14.13 15.81
C ILE A 77 17.06 14.03 14.88
N VAL A 78 18.22 13.77 15.46
CA VAL A 78 19.47 13.61 14.73
C VAL A 78 20.07 12.26 15.06
N GLU A 79 20.49 11.52 14.03
CA GLU A 79 21.19 10.25 14.17
C GLU A 79 22.64 10.45 13.77
N LYS A 80 23.58 10.01 14.62
CA LYS A 80 25.02 10.21 14.44
C LYS A 80 25.77 8.89 14.58
N VAL A 81 26.87 8.76 13.84
CA VAL A 81 27.91 7.75 14.05
C VAL A 81 29.18 8.47 14.47
N GLY A 82 29.51 8.41 15.76
CA GLY A 82 30.53 9.31 16.34
C GLY A 82 30.13 10.77 16.12
N ASP A 83 30.97 11.54 15.42
CA ASP A 83 30.74 12.97 15.15
C ASP A 83 30.08 13.26 13.79
N LYS A 84 29.77 12.23 13.00
CA LYS A 84 29.16 12.40 11.66
C LYS A 84 27.67 12.08 11.68
N LEU A 85 26.90 12.84 10.90
CA LEU A 85 25.48 12.56 10.68
C LEU A 85 25.32 11.25 9.92
N TYR A 86 24.53 10.34 10.49
CA TYR A 86 24.14 9.08 9.87
C TYR A 86 22.99 9.28 8.87
N SER A 87 22.02 10.11 9.27
CA SER A 87 20.81 10.39 8.50
C SER A 87 20.52 11.88 8.48
N VAL A 88 19.61 12.28 7.59
CA VAL A 88 19.10 13.65 7.52
C VAL A 88 18.32 13.95 8.81
N PRO A 89 18.52 15.12 9.45
CA PRO A 89 17.74 15.52 10.62
C PRO A 89 16.24 15.47 10.35
N GLN A 90 15.50 14.86 11.25
CA GLN A 90 14.05 14.75 11.17
C GLN A 90 13.40 15.79 12.08
N TYR A 91 12.43 16.51 11.53
CA TYR A 91 11.66 17.52 12.24
C TYR A 91 10.25 16.99 12.48
N LEU A 92 9.88 16.85 13.74
CA LEU A 92 8.56 16.36 14.15
C LEU A 92 7.83 17.41 14.97
N THR A 93 6.54 17.59 14.72
CA THR A 93 5.69 18.37 15.63
C THR A 93 5.53 17.63 16.97
N ILE A 94 5.03 18.33 17.99
CA ILE A 94 4.78 17.74 19.31
C ILE A 94 3.88 16.50 19.19
N ASP A 95 2.79 16.60 18.41
CA ASP A 95 1.85 15.49 18.21
C ASP A 95 2.43 14.31 17.42
N GLN A 96 3.48 14.54 16.62
CA GLN A 96 4.14 13.47 15.85
C GLN A 96 5.21 12.73 16.66
N TYR A 97 5.70 13.35 17.74
CA TYR A 97 6.72 12.79 18.60
C TYR A 97 6.14 12.02 19.80
N LEU A 98 4.99 12.48 20.32
CA LEU A 98 4.28 11.88 21.45
C LEU A 98 3.47 10.64 21.07
#